data_AF-A0A9Q0XT30-F1
#
_entry.id   AF-A0A9Q0XT30-F1
#
_cell.length_a   1.000
_cell.length_b   1.000
_cell.length_c   1.000
_cell.angle_alpha   90.00
_cell.angle_beta   90.00
_cell.angle_gamma   90.00
#
_symmetry.space_group_name_H-M   'P 1'
#
loop_
_entity.id
_entity.type
_entity.pdbx_description
1 polymer ?
#
loop_
_entity_poly.entity_id
_entity_poly.type
_entity_poly.pdbx_seq_one_letter_code
_entity_poly.pdbx_strand_id
1 'polypeptide(L)'
;MERKEETVVGPSARSSQGQIKEKDREDRRTEETPGKLFFENKSVEENQQEMDIQGKDKLTVIQEGFMAVIKEAMTWEMIKGELKEIAKEIKNKATQTEIDMEIERHVKDEGVQVEEWKCRGRNVWVQANIEVKKDIRTVGIQVPHSDTLIHKKGPIGSPKVPVKDACQLSLHNPEIKLESLKEDIKEFLKTSGWEKKLQNAVYSELSVFPLLCHPSAPPEHIKESLAYMRKAQGNWEKRILKSLNSMCTELGIPLSQKRPLNEQKELMNKWNEMGTDEPDLSLFRPVYAPKDFLEVLMNLRNPNYENSEQCSFRNHLGLIQVPLKVKDIPELKEYFCELDLNTGQLDIDDSAHVPSELFESDHLRVGQKVLVEQDSAAAQQYVRQGCPTSLRAELWALILNISSQPEDILYYEQLKSNVIQHDLLVDSLIYKDVKLTASNDDYYFVFEDYLYQVLLCFSRDTSVLDHFVYSSATPPKSYIRGKLGMEEYAVFYPPNGVIPFHGFSMYVAPLCFLYNEPSQLYQIFREIYVRYFFRLHSISSHPSGIVSLCLLFETLLQTHLPQLFYHLREIGAQP
;
A
#
# COMPACT_ATOMS: atom_id res chain seq x y z
N MET A 1 -39.76 -54.03 -17.95
CA MET A 1 -40.62 -54.89 -17.12
C MET A 1 -40.88 -54.13 -15.83
N GLU A 2 -42.17 -54.01 -15.46
CA GLU A 2 -42.76 -53.29 -14.29
C GLU A 2 -42.63 -51.75 -14.31
N ARG A 3 -43.64 -50.95 -14.75
CA ARG A 3 -44.96 -50.54 -14.17
C ARG A 3 -44.84 -49.94 -12.75
N LYS A 4 -45.37 -48.77 -12.38
CA LYS A 4 -46.63 -48.03 -12.66
C LYS A 4 -46.38 -46.50 -12.50
N GLU A 5 -46.85 -45.60 -13.38
CA GLU A 5 -48.17 -44.93 -13.41
C GLU A 5 -48.61 -44.23 -12.10
N GLU A 6 -48.66 -42.89 -12.10
CA GLU A 6 -49.93 -42.14 -11.99
C GLU A 6 -49.77 -40.64 -12.35
N THR A 7 -50.55 -40.25 -13.35
CA THR A 7 -50.94 -38.90 -13.82
C THR A 7 -51.89 -38.24 -12.80
N VAL A 8 -52.10 -36.91 -12.78
CA VAL A 8 -53.31 -36.27 -13.37
C VAL A 8 -53.27 -34.72 -13.17
N VAL A 9 -53.34 -33.97 -14.30
CA VAL A 9 -54.20 -32.79 -14.66
C VAL A 9 -54.16 -31.54 -13.73
N GLY A 10 -53.82 -30.29 -14.12
CA GLY A 10 -54.31 -29.41 -15.22
C GLY A 10 -55.48 -28.50 -14.73
N PRO A 11 -55.85 -27.32 -15.30
CA PRO A 11 -55.37 -26.54 -16.46
C PRO A 11 -55.18 -24.99 -16.19
N SER A 12 -54.38 -24.24 -16.96
CA SER A 12 -54.69 -23.30 -18.07
C SER A 12 -55.61 -22.07 -17.83
N ALA A 13 -55.08 -20.86 -18.09
CA ALA A 13 -55.55 -19.88 -19.12
C ALA A 13 -55.76 -18.39 -18.71
N ARG A 14 -55.13 -17.51 -19.52
CA ARG A 14 -55.62 -16.22 -20.13
C ARG A 14 -55.74 -14.95 -19.26
N SER A 15 -54.92 -13.92 -19.53
CA SER A 15 -55.13 -12.72 -20.40
C SER A 15 -56.20 -11.73 -19.88
N SER A 16 -55.89 -10.44 -19.65
CA SER A 16 -56.17 -9.27 -20.55
C SER A 16 -55.70 -7.98 -19.84
N GLN A 17 -54.87 -7.11 -20.43
CA GLN A 17 -55.20 -5.82 -21.07
C GLN A 17 -56.12 -4.83 -20.32
N GLY A 18 -55.66 -3.57 -20.20
CA GLY A 18 -56.49 -2.39 -19.89
C GLY A 18 -55.68 -1.10 -19.65
N GLN A 19 -55.53 -0.26 -20.68
CA GLN A 19 -55.09 1.14 -20.64
C GLN A 19 -56.23 2.07 -20.18
N ILE A 20 -55.91 3.34 -19.82
CA ILE A 20 -56.60 4.65 -20.10
C ILE A 20 -55.99 5.71 -19.13
N LYS A 21 -55.16 6.66 -19.61
CA LYS A 21 -55.45 8.07 -20.04
C LYS A 21 -55.86 9.03 -18.90
N GLU A 22 -55.06 10.03 -18.51
CA GLU A 22 -54.76 11.34 -19.16
C GLU A 22 -55.77 12.43 -18.77
N LYS A 23 -55.35 13.47 -18.01
CA LYS A 23 -55.55 14.90 -18.37
C LYS A 23 -55.01 15.95 -17.38
N ASP A 24 -54.48 16.98 -18.02
CA ASP A 24 -53.92 18.28 -17.60
C ASP A 24 -54.89 19.30 -16.97
N ARG A 25 -54.31 20.27 -16.21
CA ARG A 25 -54.28 21.76 -16.44
C ARG A 25 -54.09 22.53 -15.11
N GLU A 26 -53.06 23.37 -14.93
CA GLU A 26 -52.95 24.81 -15.28
C GLU A 26 -54.01 25.70 -14.56
N ASP A 27 -53.78 26.87 -13.95
CA ASP A 27 -52.69 27.86 -13.98
C ASP A 27 -52.98 29.00 -12.94
N ARG A 28 -51.95 29.81 -12.57
CA ARG A 28 -51.94 31.25 -12.12
C ARG A 28 -52.50 31.70 -10.73
N ARG A 29 -51.64 32.25 -9.85
CA ARG A 29 -51.19 33.66 -9.59
C ARG A 29 -52.13 34.50 -8.70
N THR A 30 -51.60 35.08 -7.61
CA THR A 30 -51.45 36.55 -7.36
C THR A 30 -50.74 36.86 -6.03
N GLU A 31 -50.03 37.99 -6.05
CA GLU A 31 -49.21 38.63 -5.01
C GLU A 31 -50.03 39.22 -3.84
N GLU A 32 -49.38 39.50 -2.69
CA GLU A 32 -49.34 40.82 -2.00
C GLU A 32 -48.82 40.71 -0.54
N THR A 33 -47.86 41.58 -0.20
CA THR A 33 -47.56 42.12 1.17
C THR A 33 -47.89 43.63 1.11
N PRO A 34 -48.03 44.45 2.20
CA PRO A 34 -47.32 44.41 3.50
C PRO A 34 -48.13 44.94 4.74
N GLY A 35 -47.51 45.08 5.93
CA GLY A 35 -48.01 46.02 6.97
C GLY A 35 -47.65 45.73 8.43
N LYS A 36 -46.83 46.61 9.02
CA LYS A 36 -46.46 46.72 10.45
C LYS A 36 -47.56 47.36 11.31
N LEU A 37 -47.59 47.08 12.63
CA LEU A 37 -47.99 47.90 13.81
C LEU A 37 -47.73 47.02 15.08
N PHE A 38 -46.71 47.24 15.95
CA PHE A 38 -46.63 48.13 17.15
C PHE A 38 -47.95 48.20 17.98
N PHE A 39 -48.05 48.04 19.31
CA PHE A 39 -47.14 48.23 20.46
C PHE A 39 -47.78 47.59 21.74
N GLU A 40 -46.99 47.43 22.82
CA GLU A 40 -47.34 47.36 24.28
C GLU A 40 -47.97 46.08 24.89
N ASN A 41 -47.66 45.61 26.11
CA ASN A 41 -46.64 45.94 27.11
C ASN A 41 -46.55 44.84 28.21
N LYS A 42 -45.34 44.66 28.73
CA LYS A 42 -44.95 44.38 30.14
C LYS A 42 -45.39 43.11 30.87
N SER A 43 -44.42 42.20 31.01
CA SER A 43 -43.79 41.72 32.27
C SER A 43 -42.99 40.47 31.86
N VAL A 44 -41.65 40.44 31.93
CA VAL A 44 -40.85 40.30 33.14
C VAL A 44 -39.43 40.77 32.77
N GLU A 45 -39.04 41.95 33.23
CA GLU A 45 -37.64 42.39 33.32
C GLU A 45 -37.25 42.23 34.79
N GLU A 46 -36.27 41.38 35.06
CA GLU A 46 -35.24 41.51 36.11
C GLU A 46 -34.58 40.13 36.28
N ASN A 47 -33.60 39.86 35.43
CA ASN A 47 -32.34 39.17 35.75
C ASN A 47 -31.55 38.94 34.45
N GLN A 48 -31.05 40.05 33.89
CA GLN A 48 -30.04 40.06 32.85
C GLN A 48 -28.73 40.51 33.50
N GLN A 49 -27.88 39.55 33.87
CA GLN A 49 -26.41 39.60 33.82
C GLN A 49 -25.82 38.41 34.58
N GLU A 50 -25.55 37.31 33.87
CA GLU A 50 -24.35 36.48 34.04
C GLU A 50 -24.23 35.44 32.90
N MET A 51 -23.33 35.76 31.95
CA MET A 51 -22.44 34.93 31.11
C MET A 51 -22.91 33.52 30.67
N ASP A 52 -23.05 33.12 29.41
CA ASP A 52 -22.42 33.44 28.12
C ASP A 52 -20.92 33.08 27.96
N ILE A 53 -20.62 31.77 27.90
CA ILE A 53 -19.59 31.15 27.03
C ILE A 53 -20.04 29.71 26.72
N GLN A 54 -20.40 29.38 25.47
CA GLN A 54 -20.12 28.07 24.82
C GLN A 54 -20.76 28.01 23.42
N GLY A 55 -20.01 28.50 22.44
CA GLY A 55 -20.33 28.41 21.02
C GLY A 55 -19.13 27.96 20.19
N LYS A 56 -18.37 26.96 20.67
CA LYS A 56 -17.47 26.19 19.79
C LYS A 56 -18.18 24.89 19.45
N ASP A 57 -18.42 24.67 18.17
CA ASP A 57 -19.09 23.47 17.65
C ASP A 57 -18.35 22.22 18.16
N LYS A 58 -19.08 21.30 18.78
CA LYS A 58 -18.53 20.12 19.49
C LYS A 58 -17.57 19.31 18.61
N LEU A 59 -17.80 19.35 17.30
CA LEU A 59 -16.97 18.72 16.28
C LEU A 59 -15.56 19.34 16.17
N THR A 60 -15.43 20.67 16.26
CA THR A 60 -14.15 21.38 16.10
C THR A 60 -13.23 21.14 17.29
N VAL A 61 -13.78 21.13 18.51
CA VAL A 61 -13.01 20.86 19.73
C VAL A 61 -12.51 19.41 19.75
N ILE A 62 -13.37 18.45 19.35
CA ILE A 62 -13.01 17.03 19.23
C ILE A 62 -11.89 16.83 18.19
N GLN A 63 -11.95 17.53 17.07
CA GLN A 63 -10.88 17.51 16.06
C GLN A 63 -9.55 18.04 16.62
N GLU A 64 -9.55 19.18 17.33
CA GLU A 64 -8.33 19.75 17.91
C GLU A 64 -7.69 18.84 18.98
N GLY A 65 -8.50 18.20 19.83
CA GLY A 65 -8.02 17.25 20.84
C GLY A 65 -7.41 16.00 20.23
N PHE A 66 -8.04 15.42 19.20
CA PHE A 66 -7.51 14.26 18.49
C PHE A 66 -6.20 14.59 17.75
N MET A 67 -6.14 15.78 17.15
CA MET A 67 -4.94 16.30 16.50
C MET A 67 -3.75 16.48 17.45
N ALA A 68 -4.00 16.82 18.73
CA ALA A 68 -2.94 16.91 19.74
C ALA A 68 -2.39 15.52 20.12
N VAL A 69 -3.26 14.49 20.19
CA VAL A 69 -2.86 13.11 20.49
C VAL A 69 -2.07 12.48 19.33
N ILE A 70 -2.50 12.70 18.08
CA ILE A 70 -1.73 12.27 16.90
C ILE A 70 -0.38 12.98 16.82
N LYS A 71 -0.32 14.29 17.11
CA LYS A 71 0.94 15.05 17.16
C LYS A 71 1.92 14.56 18.22
N GLU A 72 1.43 14.04 19.35
CA GLU A 72 2.27 13.37 20.36
C GLU A 72 2.78 12.00 19.88
N ALA A 73 2.07 11.34 18.94
CA ALA A 73 2.40 10.02 18.43
C ALA A 73 3.24 10.01 17.13
N MET A 74 3.34 11.13 16.39
CA MET A 74 3.92 11.16 15.03
C MET A 74 4.78 12.41 14.73
N THR A 75 5.83 12.25 13.91
CA THR A 75 6.70 13.36 13.47
C THR A 75 6.06 14.23 12.36
N TRP A 76 6.36 15.53 12.43
CA TRP A 76 5.67 16.68 11.82
C TRP A 76 5.51 16.72 10.28
N GLU A 77 6.24 15.90 9.53
CA GLU A 77 6.28 15.94 8.06
C GLU A 77 5.13 15.12 7.41
N MET A 78 4.71 14.00 8.04
CA MET A 78 3.72 13.07 7.46
C MET A 78 2.29 13.64 7.39
N ILE A 79 1.95 14.57 8.28
CA ILE A 79 0.55 14.99 8.52
C ILE A 79 0.18 16.25 7.72
N LYS A 80 1.16 16.96 7.15
CA LYS A 80 0.98 18.32 6.61
C LYS A 80 0.12 18.39 5.33
N GLY A 81 0.02 17.29 4.58
CA GLY A 81 -0.70 17.20 3.30
C GLY A 81 -2.21 17.08 3.46
N GLU A 82 -2.67 16.15 4.30
CA GLU A 82 -4.09 15.93 4.56
C GLU A 82 -4.76 17.06 5.34
N LEU A 83 -4.06 17.59 6.35
CA LEU A 83 -4.60 18.66 7.18
C LEU A 83 -4.90 19.91 6.38
N LYS A 84 -4.18 20.14 5.27
CA LYS A 84 -4.40 21.29 4.40
C LYS A 84 -5.65 21.18 3.54
N GLU A 85 -6.04 19.98 3.10
CA GLU A 85 -7.28 19.82 2.32
C GLU A 85 -8.51 19.77 3.25
N ILE A 86 -8.41 19.14 4.41
CA ILE A 86 -9.47 19.15 5.43
C ILE A 86 -9.70 20.58 5.96
N ALA A 87 -8.63 21.34 6.26
CA ALA A 87 -8.74 22.74 6.67
C ALA A 87 -9.32 23.64 5.57
N LYS A 88 -9.07 23.33 4.29
CA LYS A 88 -9.58 24.09 3.14
C LYS A 88 -11.07 23.83 2.89
N GLU A 89 -11.55 22.63 3.19
CA GLU A 89 -12.96 22.25 3.13
C GLU A 89 -13.77 22.85 4.30
N ILE A 90 -13.16 22.98 5.47
CA ILE A 90 -13.73 23.64 6.66
C ILE A 90 -13.74 25.18 6.50
N LYS A 91 -12.69 25.77 5.93
CA LYS A 91 -12.59 27.22 5.70
C LYS A 91 -13.66 27.77 4.74
N ASN A 92 -14.24 26.92 3.91
CA ASN A 92 -15.36 27.28 3.04
C ASN A 92 -16.71 27.40 3.79
N LYS A 93 -16.77 27.15 5.11
CA LYS A 93 -18.01 27.15 5.90
C LYS A 93 -18.04 28.08 7.12
N ALA A 94 -16.99 28.84 7.43
CA ALA A 94 -16.99 29.75 8.59
C ALA A 94 -16.46 31.14 8.23
N THR A 95 -17.20 32.19 8.59
CA THR A 95 -16.90 33.59 8.32
C THR A 95 -15.68 34.08 9.11
N GLN A 96 -14.71 34.66 8.38
CA GLN A 96 -13.36 35.06 8.81
C GLN A 96 -13.29 36.11 9.94
N THR A 97 -14.41 36.72 10.36
CA THR A 97 -14.42 37.92 11.21
C THR A 97 -14.28 37.66 12.71
N GLU A 98 -14.62 36.46 13.19
CA GLU A 98 -14.55 36.12 14.63
C GLU A 98 -13.17 35.63 15.08
N ILE A 99 -12.37 35.13 14.13
CA ILE A 99 -11.03 34.59 14.40
C ILE A 99 -10.01 35.71 14.64
N ASP A 100 -10.14 36.84 13.93
CA ASP A 100 -9.18 37.94 14.03
C ASP A 100 -9.30 38.70 15.37
N MET A 101 -10.50 38.75 15.98
CA MET A 101 -10.70 39.39 17.30
C MET A 101 -10.15 38.58 18.47
N GLU A 102 -10.13 37.25 18.37
CA GLU A 102 -9.63 36.38 19.45
C GLU A 102 -8.10 36.27 19.43
N ILE A 103 -7.49 36.36 18.24
CA ILE A 103 -6.02 36.41 18.08
C ILE A 103 -5.44 37.70 18.65
N GLU A 104 -6.08 38.86 18.42
CA GLU A 104 -5.62 40.12 19.03
C GLU A 104 -5.73 40.12 20.57
N ARG A 105 -6.63 39.31 21.12
CA ARG A 105 -6.79 39.15 22.57
C ARG A 105 -5.69 38.30 23.19
N HIS A 106 -5.30 37.19 22.53
CA HIS A 106 -4.22 36.31 23.01
C HIS A 106 -2.81 36.87 22.82
N VAL A 107 -2.59 37.72 21.82
CA VAL A 107 -1.26 38.32 21.58
C VAL A 107 -0.89 39.37 22.65
N LYS A 108 -1.85 39.89 23.42
CA LYS A 108 -1.59 40.85 24.51
C LYS A 108 -1.26 40.22 25.87
N ASP A 109 -1.67 38.98 26.13
CA ASP A 109 -1.54 38.35 27.45
C ASP A 109 -0.30 37.47 27.64
N GLU A 110 0.47 37.17 26.59
CA GLU A 110 1.73 36.40 26.69
C GLU A 110 3.00 37.23 26.44
N GLY A 111 2.97 38.49 26.84
CA GLY A 111 4.18 39.25 27.09
C GLY A 111 4.73 38.89 28.48
N VAL A 112 5.93 38.28 28.52
CA VAL A 112 6.88 38.18 29.66
C VAL A 112 7.04 36.78 30.29
N GLN A 113 8.06 36.04 29.83
CA GLN A 113 9.19 35.45 30.62
C GLN A 113 9.88 34.33 29.79
N VAL A 114 10.95 34.67 29.06
CA VAL A 114 11.69 33.76 28.14
C VAL A 114 13.02 33.24 28.74
N GLU A 115 13.35 33.48 30.01
CA GLU A 115 14.70 33.13 30.51
C GLU A 115 14.82 31.94 31.47
N GLU A 116 13.73 31.27 31.87
CA GLU A 116 13.82 30.19 32.87
C GLU A 116 13.88 28.74 32.32
N TRP A 117 14.08 28.55 31.01
CA TRP A 117 14.16 27.21 30.39
C TRP A 117 15.59 26.71 30.11
N LYS A 118 16.64 27.46 30.51
CA LYS A 118 18.04 27.07 30.23
C LYS A 118 18.76 26.26 31.30
N CYS A 119 18.15 25.92 32.44
CA CYS A 119 18.86 25.18 33.50
C CYS A 119 17.92 24.28 34.31
N ARG A 120 17.59 23.08 33.80
CA ARG A 120 17.32 21.87 34.61
C ARG A 120 17.24 20.64 33.72
N GLY A 121 18.39 19.99 33.56
CA GLY A 121 18.51 18.68 32.94
C GLY A 121 18.24 17.53 33.91
N ARG A 122 17.95 16.37 33.30
CA ARG A 122 18.07 15.00 33.84
C ARG A 122 17.10 14.64 34.98
N ASN A 123 16.02 13.93 34.62
CA ASN A 123 15.78 12.54 35.02
C ASN A 123 14.38 12.10 34.53
N VAL A 124 14.24 10.80 34.26
CA VAL A 124 13.05 10.08 33.77
C VAL A 124 12.88 10.06 32.24
N TRP A 125 13.76 9.32 31.56
CA TRP A 125 13.51 8.50 30.34
C TRP A 125 14.74 7.61 30.03
N VAL A 126 15.45 7.10 31.06
CA VAL A 126 16.80 6.50 30.94
C VAL A 126 16.90 5.10 31.57
N GLN A 127 15.98 4.18 31.27
CA GLN A 127 16.22 2.78 31.70
C GLN A 127 15.81 1.67 30.73
N ALA A 128 15.46 1.99 29.48
CA ALA A 128 15.10 0.94 28.50
C ALA A 128 15.71 1.12 27.10
N ASN A 129 16.73 1.97 26.92
CA ASN A 129 17.39 2.13 25.61
C ASN A 129 18.94 2.19 25.67
N ILE A 130 19.51 1.72 26.78
CA ILE A 130 20.90 1.27 26.84
C ILE A 130 20.84 -0.13 26.19
N GLU A 131 21.10 -0.31 24.89
CA GLU A 131 22.46 -0.56 24.41
C GLU A 131 22.63 -0.50 22.86
N VAL A 132 21.83 0.28 22.10
CA VAL A 132 21.86 0.23 20.61
C VAL A 132 22.21 1.56 19.92
N LYS A 133 22.79 2.55 20.61
CA LYS A 133 23.25 3.81 19.96
C LYS A 133 24.65 4.28 20.35
N LYS A 134 25.65 3.47 20.01
CA LYS A 134 26.95 3.90 19.47
C LYS A 134 26.99 3.26 18.07
N ASP A 135 26.74 3.93 16.95
CA ASP A 135 27.64 4.90 16.34
C ASP A 135 26.92 5.70 15.23
N ILE A 136 26.50 6.93 15.53
CA ILE A 136 26.27 7.95 14.49
C ILE A 136 26.93 9.24 15.00
N ARG A 137 28.26 9.28 14.91
CA ARG A 137 29.08 10.46 15.18
C ARG A 137 30.18 10.64 14.14
N THR A 138 29.83 10.58 12.85
CA THR A 138 30.68 11.22 11.83
C THR A 138 29.87 11.42 10.56
N VAL A 139 29.41 12.65 10.33
CA VAL A 139 29.54 13.44 9.08
C VAL A 139 28.70 14.70 9.32
N GLY A 140 29.38 15.84 9.49
CA GLY A 140 28.76 17.13 9.75
C GLY A 140 28.16 17.74 8.49
N ILE A 141 26.94 18.23 8.58
CA ILE A 141 26.35 19.19 7.63
C ILE A 141 25.48 20.17 8.43
N GLN A 142 25.78 21.48 8.28
CA GLN A 142 25.03 22.60 8.87
C GLN A 142 23.64 22.74 8.23
N VAL A 143 22.63 23.04 9.06
CA VAL A 143 21.27 23.43 8.64
C VAL A 143 21.25 24.95 8.42
N PRO A 144 20.89 25.49 7.22
CA PRO A 144 20.57 26.90 7.08
C PRO A 144 19.11 27.17 7.48
N HIS A 145 18.91 28.37 8.03
CA HIS A 145 17.64 28.88 8.55
C HIS A 145 16.51 28.96 7.52
N SER A 146 15.31 28.76 8.05
CA SER A 146 13.99 28.98 7.47
C SER A 146 13.85 30.34 6.80
N ASP A 147 13.35 30.35 5.57
CA ASP A 147 12.18 31.16 5.15
C ASP A 147 12.11 31.22 3.63
N THR A 148 11.20 30.44 3.04
CA THR A 148 10.35 30.74 1.85
C THR A 148 9.90 29.46 1.16
N LEU A 149 8.69 28.97 1.47
CA LEU A 149 7.95 28.04 0.59
C LEU A 149 6.44 28.25 0.78
N ILE A 150 5.90 29.24 0.06
CA ILE A 150 4.47 29.35 -0.25
C ILE A 150 4.30 28.93 -1.72
N HIS A 151 3.28 28.11 -1.97
CA HIS A 151 2.75 27.61 -3.25
C HIS A 151 3.47 26.43 -3.92
N LYS A 152 2.88 25.23 -3.74
CA LYS A 152 2.28 24.43 -4.83
C LYS A 152 1.46 23.27 -4.23
N LYS A 153 0.19 23.17 -4.67
CA LYS A 153 -0.71 22.04 -4.41
C LYS A 153 -0.28 20.86 -5.29
N GLY A 154 -0.09 19.70 -4.67
CA GLY A 154 -0.05 18.38 -5.30
C GLY A 154 -0.65 17.37 -4.31
N PRO A 155 -1.29 16.29 -4.77
CA PRO A 155 -2.01 15.36 -3.90
C PRO A 155 -0.95 14.52 -3.17
N ILE A 156 -0.71 14.84 -1.91
CA ILE A 156 0.07 13.98 -1.01
C ILE A 156 -0.93 12.99 -0.45
N GLY A 157 -0.68 11.70 -0.73
CA GLY A 157 -1.48 10.57 -0.28
C GLY A 157 -1.85 10.73 1.18
N SER A 158 -3.15 10.81 1.40
CA SER A 158 -3.78 10.70 2.69
C SER A 158 -3.41 9.36 3.36
N PRO A 159 -3.08 9.24 4.67
CA PRO A 159 -3.32 8.01 5.43
C PRO A 159 -4.79 7.61 5.27
N LYS A 160 -5.03 6.83 4.22
CA LYS A 160 -6.33 6.27 3.92
C LYS A 160 -6.67 5.29 5.05
N VAL A 161 -7.61 5.70 5.88
CA VAL A 161 -8.62 4.90 6.60
C VAL A 161 -8.52 4.79 8.15
N PRO A 162 -7.39 4.48 8.82
CA PRO A 162 -7.45 4.20 10.27
C PRO A 162 -7.79 5.41 11.15
N VAL A 163 -7.24 6.58 10.82
CA VAL A 163 -7.35 7.80 11.64
C VAL A 163 -8.77 8.38 11.56
N LYS A 164 -9.37 8.34 10.37
CA LYS A 164 -10.71 8.88 10.12
C LYS A 164 -11.79 8.07 10.84
N ASP A 165 -11.66 6.75 10.85
CA ASP A 165 -12.63 5.86 11.49
C ASP A 165 -12.51 5.91 13.03
N ALA A 166 -11.28 6.02 13.55
CA ALA A 166 -11.05 6.29 14.97
C ALA A 166 -11.69 7.61 15.42
N CYS A 167 -11.56 8.68 14.64
CA CYS A 167 -12.24 9.96 14.87
C CYS A 167 -13.77 9.80 14.90
N GLN A 168 -14.34 9.10 13.93
CA GLN A 168 -15.78 8.93 13.81
C GLN A 168 -16.37 8.09 14.97
N LEU A 169 -15.68 7.04 15.40
CA LEU A 169 -16.11 6.24 16.54
C LEU A 169 -15.98 7.00 17.87
N SER A 170 -14.92 7.79 18.04
CA SER A 170 -14.73 8.64 19.21
C SER A 170 -15.84 9.68 19.35
N LEU A 171 -16.30 10.25 18.23
CA LEU A 171 -17.35 11.28 18.20
C LEU A 171 -18.71 10.82 18.75
N HIS A 172 -18.98 9.51 18.73
CA HIS A 172 -20.22 8.92 19.21
C HIS A 172 -20.15 8.40 20.65
N ASN A 173 -18.99 8.48 21.32
CA ASN A 173 -18.85 7.98 22.68
C ASN A 173 -19.32 9.03 23.72
N PRO A 174 -20.37 8.74 24.52
CA PRO A 174 -20.88 9.67 25.52
C PRO A 174 -19.92 9.94 26.69
N GLU A 175 -18.87 9.13 26.85
CA GLU A 175 -17.88 9.25 27.93
C GLU A 175 -16.81 10.32 27.66
N ILE A 176 -16.67 10.78 26.40
CA ILE A 176 -15.68 11.81 26.04
C ILE A 176 -16.25 13.20 26.34
N LYS A 177 -15.70 13.86 27.35
CA LYS A 177 -16.11 15.21 27.77
C LYS A 177 -15.25 16.26 27.08
N LEU A 178 -15.83 17.44 26.84
CA LEU A 178 -15.09 18.56 26.24
C LEU A 178 -13.95 19.07 27.14
N GLU A 179 -14.12 18.96 28.45
CA GLU A 179 -13.23 19.51 29.48
C GLU A 179 -11.98 18.65 29.71
N SER A 180 -12.09 17.33 29.52
CA SER A 180 -11.03 16.33 29.67
C SER A 180 -10.73 15.61 28.35
N LEU A 181 -11.03 16.27 27.22
CA LEU A 181 -11.05 15.66 25.90
C LEU A 181 -9.76 14.92 25.54
N LYS A 182 -8.59 15.49 25.87
CA LYS A 182 -7.30 14.90 25.55
C LYS A 182 -7.08 13.59 26.32
N GLU A 183 -7.40 13.59 27.60
CA GLU A 183 -7.27 12.46 28.51
C GLU A 183 -8.30 11.38 28.17
N ASP A 184 -9.55 11.77 27.91
CA ASP A 184 -10.64 10.88 27.54
C ASP A 184 -10.40 10.22 26.18
N ILE A 185 -9.84 10.94 25.20
CA ILE A 185 -9.41 10.36 23.91
C ILE A 185 -8.28 9.37 24.13
N LYS A 186 -7.29 9.69 24.97
CA LYS A 186 -6.18 8.75 25.26
C LYS A 186 -6.67 7.47 25.92
N GLU A 187 -7.56 7.59 26.89
CA GLU A 187 -8.16 6.45 27.57
C GLU A 187 -9.07 5.66 26.62
N PHE A 188 -9.85 6.35 25.79
CA PHE A 188 -10.65 5.72 24.74
C PHE A 188 -9.77 4.92 23.78
N LEU A 189 -8.69 5.50 23.23
CA LEU A 189 -7.80 4.81 22.30
C LEU A 189 -7.16 3.56 22.92
N LYS A 190 -6.81 3.62 24.21
CA LYS A 190 -6.30 2.48 24.98
C LYS A 190 -7.34 1.38 25.17
N THR A 191 -8.49 1.74 25.72
CA THR A 191 -9.56 0.79 26.08
C THR A 191 -10.24 0.18 24.86
N SER A 192 -10.31 0.92 23.74
CA SER A 192 -10.89 0.45 22.48
C SER A 192 -9.92 -0.36 21.59
N GLY A 193 -8.63 -0.42 21.94
CA GLY A 193 -7.59 -1.05 21.12
C GLY A 193 -7.16 -0.24 19.89
N TRP A 194 -7.71 0.96 19.68
CA TRP A 194 -7.33 1.84 18.56
C TRP A 194 -5.90 2.37 18.66
N GLU A 195 -5.36 2.50 19.86
CA GLU A 195 -3.95 2.87 20.06
C GLU A 195 -3.01 1.93 19.29
N LYS A 196 -3.21 0.61 19.43
CA LYS A 196 -2.40 -0.38 18.72
C LYS A 196 -2.62 -0.36 17.21
N LYS A 197 -3.87 -0.24 16.76
CA LYS A 197 -4.18 -0.11 15.33
C LYS A 197 -3.50 1.10 14.69
N LEU A 198 -3.49 2.24 15.39
CA LEU A 198 -2.81 3.45 14.94
C LEU A 198 -1.28 3.26 14.93
N GLN A 199 -0.71 2.68 15.99
CA GLN A 199 0.73 2.38 16.04
C GLN A 199 1.16 1.50 14.86
N ASN A 200 0.42 0.43 14.59
CA ASN A 200 0.70 -0.48 13.47
C ASN A 200 0.55 0.21 12.11
N ALA A 201 -0.47 1.05 11.93
CA ALA A 201 -0.65 1.82 10.70
C ALA A 201 0.51 2.79 10.46
N VAL A 202 0.95 3.52 11.50
CA VAL A 202 2.11 4.42 11.41
C VAL A 202 3.39 3.65 11.10
N TYR A 203 3.60 2.52 11.78
CA TYR A 203 4.75 1.66 11.54
C TYR A 203 4.80 1.15 10.09
N SER A 204 3.64 0.71 9.58
CA SER A 204 3.45 0.28 8.20
C SER A 204 3.83 1.39 7.21
N GLU A 205 3.33 2.60 7.41
CA GLU A 205 3.65 3.75 6.57
C GLU A 205 5.16 4.08 6.59
N LEU A 206 5.77 4.13 7.78
CA LEU A 206 7.21 4.40 7.94
C LEU A 206 8.09 3.40 7.18
N SER A 207 7.64 2.15 7.01
CA SER A 207 8.37 1.13 6.25
C SER A 207 8.39 1.39 4.73
N VAL A 208 7.49 2.23 4.22
CA VAL A 208 7.30 2.52 2.79
C VAL A 208 7.87 3.88 2.39
N PHE A 209 8.03 4.82 3.33
CA PHE A 209 8.51 6.17 3.02
C PHE A 209 9.94 6.20 2.47
N PRO A 210 10.16 6.82 1.28
CA PRO A 210 11.51 7.06 0.80
C PRO A 210 12.26 8.04 1.72
N LEU A 211 13.58 7.89 1.80
CA LEU A 211 14.46 8.80 2.53
C LEU A 211 14.17 10.25 2.11
N LEU A 212 14.13 11.16 3.08
CA LEU A 212 13.89 12.58 2.87
C LEU A 212 14.86 13.12 1.80
N CYS A 213 14.30 13.50 0.65
CA CYS A 213 15.06 14.12 -0.43
C CYS A 213 15.25 15.61 -0.13
N HIS A 214 16.28 16.23 -0.70
CA HIS A 214 16.50 17.66 -0.53
C HIS A 214 15.26 18.46 -0.99
N PRO A 215 14.78 19.48 -0.26
CA PRO A 215 13.52 20.19 -0.58
C PRO A 215 13.43 20.80 -1.98
N SER A 216 14.57 21.03 -2.62
CA SER A 216 14.67 21.57 -3.99
C SER A 216 14.86 20.50 -5.08
N ALA A 217 14.87 19.21 -4.72
CA ALA A 217 15.03 18.15 -5.70
C ALA A 217 13.77 18.06 -6.60
N PRO A 218 13.94 17.92 -7.93
CA PRO A 218 12.82 17.67 -8.82
C PRO A 218 12.00 16.46 -8.36
N PRO A 219 10.67 16.42 -8.54
CA PRO A 219 9.84 15.29 -8.13
C PRO A 219 10.31 13.93 -8.66
N GLU A 220 10.91 13.95 -9.85
CA GLU A 220 11.47 12.76 -10.50
C GLU A 220 12.68 12.18 -9.74
N HIS A 221 13.43 13.01 -8.99
CA HIS A 221 14.57 12.58 -8.18
C HIS A 221 14.14 11.90 -6.88
N ILE A 222 12.89 12.13 -6.45
CA ILE A 222 12.29 11.49 -5.27
C ILE A 222 12.06 10.00 -5.54
N LYS A 223 11.64 9.67 -6.78
CA LYS A 223 11.42 8.28 -7.22
C LYS A 223 12.73 7.54 -7.50
N GLU A 224 13.65 8.19 -8.21
CA GLU A 224 14.95 7.65 -8.56
C GLU A 224 15.97 8.77 -8.76
N SER A 225 16.99 8.81 -7.90
CA SER A 225 17.99 9.86 -7.91
C SER A 225 18.92 9.82 -9.14
N LEU A 226 19.24 8.62 -9.65
CA LEU A 226 20.20 8.43 -10.72
C LEU A 226 19.53 8.58 -12.10
N ALA A 227 19.93 9.61 -12.84
CA ALA A 227 19.34 9.92 -14.15
C ALA A 227 19.48 8.78 -15.18
N TYR A 228 20.59 8.04 -15.18
CA TYR A 228 20.79 6.91 -16.09
C TYR A 228 19.88 5.72 -15.74
N MET A 229 19.58 5.51 -14.45
CA MET A 229 18.60 4.50 -14.01
C MET A 229 17.19 4.88 -14.46
N ARG A 230 16.78 6.15 -14.27
CA ARG A 230 15.49 6.66 -14.78
C ARG A 230 15.34 6.46 -16.29
N LYS A 231 16.38 6.78 -17.05
CA LYS A 231 16.39 6.58 -18.50
C LYS A 231 16.26 5.09 -18.87
N ALA A 232 16.97 4.22 -18.18
CA ALA A 232 16.90 2.78 -18.40
C ALA A 232 15.50 2.22 -18.07
N GLN A 233 14.93 2.61 -16.93
CA GLN A 233 13.57 2.25 -16.54
C GLN A 233 12.54 2.69 -17.58
N GLY A 234 12.57 3.96 -18.01
CA GLY A 234 11.65 4.46 -19.03
C GLY A 234 11.82 3.79 -20.40
N ASN A 235 13.04 3.36 -20.76
CA ASN A 235 13.27 2.58 -21.97
C ASN A 235 12.72 1.16 -21.86
N TRP A 236 12.85 0.55 -20.68
CA TRP A 236 12.31 -0.77 -20.38
C TRP A 236 10.78 -0.78 -20.46
N GLU A 237 10.12 0.21 -19.84
CA GLU A 237 8.67 0.40 -19.91
C GLU A 237 8.18 0.57 -21.36
N LYS A 238 8.88 1.36 -22.18
CA LYS A 238 8.57 1.50 -23.60
C LYS A 238 8.68 0.18 -24.36
N ARG A 239 9.65 -0.68 -24.04
CA ARG A 239 9.80 -2.01 -24.65
C ARG A 239 8.63 -2.92 -24.27
N ILE A 240 8.24 -2.94 -22.99
CA ILE A 240 7.07 -3.70 -22.50
C ILE A 240 5.80 -3.24 -23.21
N LEU A 241 5.54 -1.93 -23.24
CA LEU A 241 4.37 -1.34 -23.91
C LEU A 241 4.35 -1.63 -25.41
N LYS A 242 5.50 -1.58 -26.08
CA LYS A 242 5.61 -1.93 -27.50
C LYS A 242 5.25 -3.40 -27.74
N SER A 243 5.75 -4.30 -26.89
CA SER A 243 5.45 -5.74 -26.96
C SER A 243 3.96 -6.00 -26.79
N LEU A 244 3.33 -5.41 -25.75
CA LEU A 244 1.90 -5.53 -25.49
C LEU A 244 1.04 -5.00 -26.67
N ASN A 245 1.33 -3.79 -27.17
CA ASN A 245 0.58 -3.20 -28.29
C ASN A 245 0.79 -3.97 -29.60
N SER A 246 1.98 -4.53 -29.83
CA SER A 246 2.24 -5.40 -30.97
C SER A 246 1.36 -6.64 -30.91
N MET A 247 1.24 -7.27 -29.74
CA MET A 247 0.38 -8.44 -29.54
C MET A 247 -1.10 -8.11 -29.78
N CYS A 248 -1.60 -6.99 -29.25
CA CYS A 248 -2.97 -6.52 -29.56
C CYS A 248 -3.21 -6.38 -31.06
N THR A 249 -2.26 -5.80 -31.78
CA THR A 249 -2.37 -5.56 -33.22
C THR A 249 -2.31 -6.86 -34.02
N GLU A 250 -1.42 -7.76 -33.63
CA GLU A 250 -1.21 -9.08 -34.26
C GLU A 250 -2.43 -9.99 -34.10
N LEU A 251 -3.01 -10.03 -32.90
CA LEU A 251 -4.16 -10.89 -32.58
C LEU A 251 -5.51 -10.24 -32.92
N GLY A 252 -5.54 -8.92 -33.18
CA GLY A 252 -6.78 -8.17 -33.39
C GLY A 252 -7.66 -8.05 -32.13
N ILE A 253 -7.08 -8.23 -30.94
CA ILE A 253 -7.78 -8.24 -29.64
C ILE A 253 -7.65 -6.87 -28.97
N PRO A 254 -8.76 -6.26 -28.49
CA PRO A 254 -8.70 -5.01 -27.74
C PRO A 254 -8.04 -5.21 -26.37
N LEU A 255 -7.42 -4.15 -25.83
CA LEU A 255 -6.84 -4.19 -24.48
C LEU A 255 -7.89 -4.46 -23.39
N SER A 256 -9.09 -3.91 -23.57
CA SER A 256 -10.22 -4.08 -22.66
C SER A 256 -11.54 -4.03 -23.43
N GLN A 257 -12.47 -4.91 -23.05
CA GLN A 257 -13.84 -4.92 -23.56
C GLN A 257 -14.81 -5.38 -22.47
N LYS A 258 -16.08 -4.99 -22.61
CA LYS A 258 -17.15 -5.53 -21.76
C LYS A 258 -17.44 -6.96 -22.18
N ARG A 259 -17.40 -7.89 -21.23
CA ARG A 259 -17.67 -9.30 -21.48
C ARG A 259 -19.15 -9.53 -21.83
N PRO A 260 -19.49 -10.36 -22.83
CA PRO A 260 -20.88 -10.75 -23.13
C PRO A 260 -21.59 -11.40 -21.93
N LEU A 261 -22.90 -11.23 -21.81
CA LEU A 261 -23.67 -11.73 -20.65
C LEU A 261 -23.60 -13.26 -20.47
N ASN A 262 -23.41 -14.02 -21.56
CA ASN A 262 -23.27 -15.48 -21.48
C ASN A 262 -21.95 -15.86 -20.81
N GLU A 263 -20.83 -15.30 -21.29
CA GLU A 263 -19.52 -15.51 -20.70
C GLU A 263 -19.45 -15.01 -19.25
N GLN A 264 -20.14 -13.91 -18.91
CA GLN A 264 -20.25 -13.46 -17.52
C GLN A 264 -20.91 -14.51 -16.61
N LYS A 265 -21.98 -15.16 -17.09
CA LYS A 265 -22.66 -16.22 -16.32
C LYS A 265 -21.80 -17.47 -16.20
N GLU A 266 -21.10 -17.86 -17.27
CA GLU A 266 -20.20 -19.00 -17.27
C GLU A 266 -19.05 -18.80 -16.29
N LEU A 267 -18.36 -17.66 -16.36
CA LEU A 267 -17.26 -17.33 -15.45
C LEU A 267 -17.73 -17.20 -14.00
N MET A 268 -18.91 -16.62 -13.75
CA MET A 268 -19.49 -16.57 -12.40
C MET A 268 -19.73 -17.97 -11.83
N ASN A 269 -20.27 -18.89 -12.65
CA ASN A 269 -20.56 -20.26 -12.21
C ASN A 269 -19.28 -21.08 -11.98
N LYS A 270 -18.24 -20.82 -12.77
CA LYS A 270 -16.94 -21.53 -12.71
C LYS A 270 -15.87 -20.80 -11.91
N TRP A 271 -16.20 -19.76 -11.16
CA TRP A 271 -15.20 -18.93 -10.47
C TRP A 271 -14.25 -19.72 -9.56
N ASN A 272 -14.73 -20.82 -8.98
CA ASN A 272 -13.93 -21.69 -8.10
C ASN A 272 -13.29 -22.88 -8.82
N GLU A 273 -13.47 -23.00 -10.14
CA GLU A 273 -13.02 -24.14 -10.96
C GLU A 273 -12.42 -23.63 -12.29
N MET A 274 -11.87 -22.42 -12.32
CA MET A 274 -11.27 -21.80 -13.51
C MET A 274 -10.05 -22.59 -14.04
N GLY A 275 -9.38 -23.37 -13.19
CA GLY A 275 -8.30 -24.28 -13.59
C GLY A 275 -8.74 -25.39 -14.55
N THR A 276 -10.03 -25.75 -14.52
CA THR A 276 -10.61 -26.74 -15.43
C THR A 276 -10.83 -26.20 -16.85
N ASP A 277 -10.82 -24.87 -17.03
CA ASP A 277 -10.94 -24.27 -18.34
C ASP A 277 -9.59 -24.38 -19.10
N GLU A 278 -9.65 -24.87 -20.33
CA GLU A 278 -8.50 -24.93 -21.25
C GLU A 278 -8.70 -23.97 -22.42
N PRO A 279 -8.51 -22.65 -22.20
CA PRO A 279 -8.56 -21.69 -23.29
C PRO A 279 -7.41 -21.95 -24.28
N ASP A 280 -7.66 -21.73 -25.57
CA ASP A 280 -6.58 -21.73 -26.56
C ASP A 280 -5.71 -20.50 -26.39
N LEU A 281 -4.56 -20.70 -25.77
CA LEU A 281 -3.55 -19.66 -25.52
C LEU A 281 -2.30 -19.85 -26.39
N SER A 282 -2.40 -20.60 -27.49
CA SER A 282 -1.27 -20.91 -28.38
C SER A 282 -0.64 -19.65 -28.99
N LEU A 283 -1.47 -18.65 -29.30
CA LEU A 283 -1.06 -17.38 -29.89
C LEU A 283 -0.56 -16.35 -28.87
N PHE A 284 -0.77 -16.59 -27.57
CA PHE A 284 -0.32 -15.71 -26.50
C PHE A 284 1.11 -16.05 -26.08
N ARG A 285 1.98 -15.05 -26.23
CA ARG A 285 3.36 -15.10 -25.74
C ARG A 285 3.52 -14.20 -24.52
N PRO A 286 4.41 -14.51 -23.56
CA PRO A 286 4.73 -13.58 -22.48
C PRO A 286 5.21 -12.25 -23.04
N VAL A 287 4.88 -11.14 -22.36
CA VAL A 287 5.31 -9.80 -22.76
C VAL A 287 6.82 -9.65 -22.62
N TYR A 288 7.36 -10.23 -21.54
CA TYR A 288 8.78 -10.46 -21.28
C TYR A 288 8.95 -11.60 -20.26
N ALA A 289 10.15 -12.14 -20.16
CA ALA A 289 10.58 -13.10 -19.15
C ALA A 289 11.74 -12.54 -18.30
N PRO A 290 12.07 -13.16 -17.14
CA PRO A 290 13.17 -12.70 -16.29
C PRO A 290 14.51 -12.57 -17.02
N LYS A 291 14.77 -13.44 -18.00
CA LYS A 291 15.96 -13.37 -18.86
C LYS A 291 16.02 -12.08 -19.69
N ASP A 292 14.90 -11.66 -20.29
CA ASP A 292 14.83 -10.40 -21.05
C ASP A 292 15.17 -9.20 -20.16
N PHE A 293 14.73 -9.25 -18.91
CA PHE A 293 14.98 -8.19 -17.95
C PHE A 293 16.43 -8.20 -17.46
N LEU A 294 17.01 -9.37 -17.19
CA LEU A 294 18.43 -9.53 -16.87
C LEU A 294 19.31 -8.93 -17.97
N GLU A 295 19.02 -9.19 -19.24
CA GLU A 295 19.75 -8.59 -20.36
C GLU A 295 19.72 -7.05 -20.31
N VAL A 296 18.62 -6.43 -19.86
CA VAL A 296 18.57 -4.98 -19.66
C VAL A 296 19.48 -4.56 -18.50
N LEU A 297 19.49 -5.30 -17.40
CA LEU A 297 20.34 -5.00 -16.24
C LEU A 297 21.84 -5.10 -16.59
N MET A 298 22.24 -6.11 -17.36
CA MET A 298 23.62 -6.32 -17.84
C MET A 298 24.12 -5.15 -18.71
N ASN A 299 23.20 -4.48 -19.40
CA ASN A 299 23.48 -3.35 -20.28
C ASN A 299 23.36 -1.99 -19.59
N LEU A 300 23.10 -1.94 -18.28
CA LEU A 300 23.16 -0.70 -17.52
C LEU A 300 24.60 -0.17 -17.53
N ARG A 301 24.73 1.12 -17.86
CA ARG A 301 26.00 1.84 -17.89
C ARG A 301 25.84 3.19 -17.22
N ASN A 302 26.80 3.54 -16.37
CA ASN A 302 26.87 4.87 -15.78
C ASN A 302 27.69 5.79 -16.72
N PRO A 303 27.10 6.83 -17.31
CA PRO A 303 27.78 7.73 -18.26
C PRO A 303 29.03 8.41 -17.68
N ASN A 304 29.08 8.60 -16.36
CA ASN A 304 30.24 9.22 -15.70
C ASN A 304 31.48 8.31 -15.69
N TYR A 305 31.33 7.03 -16.02
CA TYR A 305 32.39 6.02 -16.03
C TYR A 305 32.72 5.48 -17.42
N GLU A 306 32.02 5.90 -18.47
CA GLU A 306 32.31 5.45 -19.84
C GLU A 306 33.59 6.08 -20.43
N ASN A 307 34.02 7.23 -19.89
CA ASN A 307 35.16 8.00 -20.42
C ASN A 307 36.48 7.82 -19.65
N SER A 308 36.51 7.03 -18.57
CA SER A 308 37.77 6.79 -17.85
C SER A 308 38.50 5.61 -18.49
N GLU A 309 39.60 5.89 -19.21
CA GLU A 309 40.63 4.89 -19.59
C GLU A 309 41.30 4.19 -18.39
N GLN A 310 40.81 4.45 -17.16
CA GLN A 310 41.29 3.87 -15.93
C GLN A 310 40.61 2.52 -15.71
N CYS A 311 41.39 1.45 -15.89
CA CYS A 311 41.07 0.05 -15.58
C CYS A 311 40.58 -0.23 -14.13
N SER A 312 40.42 0.77 -13.27
CA SER A 312 40.22 0.60 -11.82
C SER A 312 38.78 0.25 -11.41
N PHE A 313 37.77 0.49 -12.25
CA PHE A 313 36.37 0.12 -11.96
C PHE A 313 35.87 -1.13 -12.70
N ARG A 314 36.64 -1.65 -13.67
CA ARG A 314 36.40 -3.00 -14.24
C ARG A 314 36.88 -4.13 -13.31
N ASN A 315 36.91 -3.87 -12.00
CA ASN A 315 37.33 -4.84 -10.99
C ASN A 315 36.22 -5.81 -10.60
N HIS A 316 34.96 -5.50 -10.92
CA HIS A 316 33.86 -6.43 -10.80
C HIS A 316 33.86 -7.30 -12.06
N LEU A 317 34.13 -8.60 -11.90
CA LEU A 317 34.11 -9.54 -13.01
C LEU A 317 32.69 -10.06 -13.31
N GLY A 318 31.70 -9.61 -12.54
CA GLY A 318 30.29 -9.98 -12.65
C GLY A 318 29.55 -9.30 -13.81
N LEU A 319 28.26 -9.57 -13.94
CA LEU A 319 27.43 -9.08 -15.05
C LEU A 319 26.90 -7.68 -14.81
N ILE A 320 26.61 -7.35 -13.55
CA ILE A 320 26.02 -6.08 -13.17
C ILE A 320 27.13 -5.05 -12.93
N GLN A 321 27.36 -4.22 -13.94
CA GLN A 321 28.46 -3.25 -13.96
C GLN A 321 27.98 -1.84 -13.59
N VAL A 322 27.45 -1.67 -12.37
CA VAL A 322 27.01 -0.37 -11.85
C VAL A 322 27.71 -0.01 -10.53
N PRO A 323 28.11 1.25 -10.31
CA PRO A 323 28.83 1.66 -9.12
C PRO A 323 27.86 1.99 -7.96
N LEU A 324 27.12 0.98 -7.50
CA LEU A 324 26.25 1.12 -6.33
C LEU A 324 26.96 0.53 -5.10
N LYS A 325 26.82 1.18 -3.94
CA LYS A 325 27.29 0.60 -2.68
C LYS A 325 26.35 -0.53 -2.27
N VAL A 326 26.91 -1.73 -2.13
CA VAL A 326 26.24 -2.91 -1.55
C VAL A 326 26.92 -3.29 -0.24
N LYS A 327 26.20 -4.01 0.62
CA LYS A 327 26.73 -4.42 1.93
C LYS A 327 27.80 -5.50 1.76
N ASP A 328 28.88 -5.43 2.53
CA ASP A 328 29.80 -6.57 2.67
C ASP A 328 29.33 -7.57 3.75
N ILE A 329 30.06 -8.67 3.94
CA ILE A 329 29.72 -9.68 4.97
C ILE A 329 29.68 -9.07 6.38
N PRO A 330 30.67 -8.27 6.84
CA PRO A 330 30.58 -7.57 8.12
C PRO A 330 29.30 -6.75 8.28
N GLU A 331 28.96 -5.91 7.29
CA GLU A 331 27.74 -5.09 7.32
C GLU A 331 26.47 -5.97 7.30
N LEU A 332 26.47 -7.12 6.60
CA LEU A 332 25.37 -8.07 6.61
C LEU A 332 25.21 -8.78 7.95
N LYS A 333 26.31 -9.16 8.62
CA LYS A 333 26.28 -9.78 9.95
C LYS A 333 25.73 -8.82 11.00
N GLU A 334 26.07 -7.54 10.91
CA GLU A 334 25.49 -6.51 11.76
C GLU A 334 23.98 -6.34 11.47
N TYR A 335 23.61 -6.34 10.19
CA TYR A 335 22.22 -6.15 9.77
C TYR A 335 21.31 -7.34 10.11
N PHE A 336 21.83 -8.56 10.06
CA PHE A 336 21.14 -9.81 10.37
C PHE A 336 21.71 -10.47 11.64
N CYS A 337 21.95 -9.67 12.68
CA CYS A 337 22.58 -10.15 13.91
C CYS A 337 21.73 -11.22 14.63
N GLU A 338 20.42 -11.26 14.38
CA GLU A 338 19.52 -12.29 14.91
C GLU A 338 19.75 -13.68 14.30
N LEU A 339 20.46 -13.76 13.16
CA LEU A 339 20.87 -15.03 12.53
C LEU A 339 22.25 -15.51 13.01
N ASP A 340 22.84 -14.86 14.02
CA ASP A 340 24.13 -15.26 14.57
C ASP A 340 24.07 -16.67 15.19
N LEU A 341 25.17 -17.42 15.11
CA LEU A 341 25.28 -18.80 15.60
C LEU A 341 25.05 -18.94 17.12
N ASN A 342 25.14 -17.84 17.87
CA ASN A 342 24.88 -17.82 19.31
C ASN A 342 23.41 -17.53 19.65
N THR A 343 22.57 -17.35 18.63
CA THR A 343 21.13 -17.08 18.78
C THR A 343 20.36 -18.32 18.37
N GLY A 344 19.41 -18.76 19.20
CA GLY A 344 18.53 -19.88 18.87
C GLY A 344 17.65 -19.55 17.67
N GLN A 345 17.60 -20.44 16.69
CA GLN A 345 16.87 -20.29 15.44
C GLN A 345 15.96 -21.49 15.20
N LEU A 346 14.67 -21.20 15.03
CA LEU A 346 13.67 -22.22 14.69
C LEU A 346 13.97 -22.84 13.31
N ASP A 347 13.71 -24.13 13.15
CA ASP A 347 13.97 -24.96 11.97
C ASP A 347 15.46 -25.22 11.64
N ILE A 348 16.40 -24.55 12.32
CA ILE A 348 17.85 -24.75 12.14
C ILE A 348 18.43 -25.53 13.33
N ASP A 349 18.22 -25.02 14.55
CA ASP A 349 18.79 -25.60 15.77
C ASP A 349 17.99 -26.80 16.28
N ASP A 350 16.79 -27.03 15.75
CA ASP A 350 15.93 -28.18 16.08
C ASP A 350 16.56 -29.53 15.71
N SER A 351 17.62 -29.51 14.90
CA SER A 351 18.33 -30.69 14.39
C SER A 351 19.47 -31.19 15.29
N ALA A 352 19.91 -30.41 16.29
CA ALA A 352 21.17 -30.65 16.99
C ALA A 352 20.98 -30.93 18.50
N HIS A 353 20.83 -32.20 18.90
CA HIS A 353 21.09 -32.81 20.24
C HIS A 353 20.71 -32.07 21.55
N VAL A 354 20.09 -30.90 21.50
CA VAL A 354 19.46 -30.16 22.58
C VAL A 354 18.01 -30.64 22.64
N PRO A 355 17.35 -30.72 23.81
CA PRO A 355 15.92 -31.03 23.85
C PRO A 355 15.13 -29.94 23.08
N SER A 356 14.83 -30.19 21.80
CA SER A 356 14.13 -29.25 20.89
C SER A 356 12.81 -28.77 21.49
N GLU A 357 12.21 -29.58 22.34
CA GLU A 357 10.92 -29.35 23.00
C GLU A 357 10.88 -28.09 23.89
N LEU A 358 12.01 -27.65 24.47
CA LEU A 358 12.00 -26.47 25.37
C LEU A 358 12.09 -25.16 24.59
N PHE A 359 13.00 -25.05 23.62
CA PHE A 359 13.15 -23.82 22.85
C PHE A 359 11.94 -23.57 21.94
N GLU A 360 11.49 -24.59 21.20
CA GLU A 360 10.33 -24.47 20.31
C GLU A 360 9.06 -24.10 21.09
N SER A 361 8.81 -24.73 22.24
CA SER A 361 7.62 -24.44 23.06
C SER A 361 7.66 -23.04 23.68
N ASP A 362 8.83 -22.58 24.12
CA ASP A 362 9.00 -21.21 24.61
C ASP A 362 8.83 -20.19 23.48
N HIS A 363 9.41 -20.44 22.29
CA HIS A 363 9.28 -19.57 21.13
C HIS A 363 7.81 -19.47 20.69
N LEU A 364 7.11 -20.61 20.60
CA LEU A 364 5.68 -20.67 20.31
C LEU A 364 4.85 -19.82 21.29
N ARG A 365 5.13 -19.94 22.60
CA ARG A 365 4.45 -19.14 23.63
C ARG A 365 4.71 -17.65 23.48
N VAL A 366 5.93 -17.25 23.14
CA VAL A 366 6.25 -15.85 22.85
C VAL A 366 5.50 -15.37 21.61
N GLY A 367 5.49 -16.15 20.53
CA GLY A 367 4.74 -15.82 19.31
C GLY A 367 3.24 -15.65 19.55
N GLN A 368 2.63 -16.52 20.35
CA GLN A 368 1.22 -16.38 20.76
C GLN A 368 0.98 -15.08 21.53
N LYS A 369 1.89 -14.71 22.45
CA LYS A 369 1.78 -13.46 23.19
C LYS A 369 1.87 -12.24 22.26
N VAL A 370 2.78 -12.25 21.29
CA VAL A 370 2.91 -11.18 20.28
C VAL A 370 1.62 -11.01 19.48
N LEU A 371 0.98 -12.12 19.07
CA LEU A 371 -0.31 -12.09 18.39
C LEU A 371 -1.43 -11.54 19.29
N VAL A 372 -1.47 -11.92 20.57
CA VAL A 372 -2.45 -11.38 21.53
C VAL A 372 -2.27 -9.87 21.72
N GLU A 373 -1.03 -9.39 21.76
CA GLU A 373 -0.71 -7.96 21.90
C GLU A 373 -0.97 -7.14 20.62
N GLN A 374 -1.18 -7.81 19.46
CA GLN A 374 -1.45 -7.18 18.16
C GLN A 374 -0.41 -6.11 17.80
N ASP A 375 0.87 -6.40 18.03
CA ASP A 375 1.97 -5.45 17.80
C ASP A 375 2.79 -5.86 16.56
N SER A 376 2.65 -5.10 15.47
CA SER A 376 3.33 -5.39 14.20
C SER A 376 4.85 -5.29 14.30
N ALA A 377 5.38 -4.35 15.09
CA ALA A 377 6.82 -4.16 15.22
C ALA A 377 7.44 -5.32 16.03
N ALA A 378 6.75 -5.74 17.11
CA ALA A 378 7.16 -6.92 17.87
C ALA A 378 7.08 -8.20 17.02
N ALA A 379 6.03 -8.35 16.21
CA ALA A 379 5.89 -9.47 15.27
C ALA A 379 7.04 -9.51 14.27
N GLN A 380 7.42 -8.37 13.68
CA GLN A 380 8.53 -8.32 12.75
C GLN A 380 9.87 -8.66 13.40
N GLN A 381 10.09 -8.24 14.65
CA GLN A 381 11.31 -8.60 15.38
C GLN A 381 11.33 -10.09 15.74
N TYR A 382 10.20 -10.64 16.17
CA TYR A 382 10.05 -12.04 16.55
C TYR A 382 10.39 -12.99 15.39
N VAL A 383 9.85 -12.74 14.18
CA VAL A 383 10.03 -13.66 13.04
C VAL A 383 11.47 -13.69 12.50
N ARG A 384 12.37 -12.79 12.93
CA ARG A 384 13.78 -12.79 12.50
C ARG A 384 14.56 -14.03 12.97
N GLN A 385 14.10 -14.71 14.01
CA GLN A 385 14.68 -15.96 14.53
C GLN A 385 13.94 -17.22 14.04
N GLY A 386 13.11 -17.07 13.02
CA GLY A 386 12.22 -18.12 12.54
C GLY A 386 10.80 -18.00 13.09
N CYS A 387 9.87 -18.70 12.46
CA CYS A 387 8.44 -18.58 12.71
C CYS A 387 7.77 -19.96 12.72
N PRO A 388 7.11 -20.36 13.82
CA PRO A 388 6.38 -21.62 13.87
C PRO A 388 5.32 -21.70 12.77
N THR A 389 5.16 -22.89 12.19
CA THR A 389 4.22 -23.09 11.08
C THR A 389 2.78 -22.75 11.45
N SER A 390 2.37 -23.06 12.68
CA SER A 390 1.03 -22.76 13.20
C SER A 390 0.73 -21.26 13.35
N LEU A 391 1.74 -20.40 13.49
CA LEU A 391 1.55 -18.96 13.70
C LEU A 391 1.88 -18.13 12.45
N ARG A 392 2.44 -18.75 11.40
CA ARG A 392 3.04 -18.04 10.26
C ARG A 392 2.06 -17.14 9.52
N ALA A 393 0.86 -17.63 9.22
CA ALA A 393 -0.15 -16.85 8.52
C ALA A 393 -0.60 -15.62 9.33
N GLU A 394 -0.86 -15.79 10.62
CA GLU A 394 -1.30 -14.70 11.51
C GLU A 394 -0.21 -13.66 11.73
N LEU A 395 1.05 -14.09 11.94
CA LEU A 395 2.17 -13.19 12.13
C LEU A 395 2.48 -12.38 10.87
N TRP A 396 2.43 -13.01 9.69
CA TRP A 396 2.63 -12.30 8.42
C TRP A 396 1.53 -11.29 8.15
N ALA A 397 0.26 -11.65 8.40
CA ALA A 397 -0.84 -10.70 8.33
C ALA A 397 -0.64 -9.52 9.29
N LEU A 398 -0.24 -9.78 10.54
CA LEU A 398 0.04 -8.73 11.52
C LEU A 398 1.20 -7.81 11.11
N ILE A 399 2.30 -8.36 10.59
CA ILE A 399 3.45 -7.57 10.10
C ILE A 399 3.06 -6.69 8.92
N LEU A 400 2.23 -7.21 8.02
CA LEU A 400 1.71 -6.47 6.88
C LEU A 400 0.57 -5.52 7.27
N ASN A 401 0.15 -5.51 8.54
CA ASN A 401 -0.98 -4.75 9.06
C ASN A 401 -2.28 -5.03 8.30
N ILE A 402 -2.51 -6.31 7.99
CA ILE A 402 -3.72 -6.80 7.36
C ILE A 402 -4.60 -7.43 8.42
N SER A 403 -5.86 -7.03 8.43
CA SER A 403 -6.90 -7.68 9.20
C SER A 403 -8.04 -8.02 8.26
N SER A 404 -8.59 -9.23 8.33
CA SER A 404 -9.71 -9.68 7.48
C SER A 404 -11.02 -9.02 7.89
N GLN A 405 -11.17 -7.72 7.64
CA GLN A 405 -12.40 -7.00 7.98
C GLN A 405 -13.49 -7.24 6.92
N PRO A 406 -14.78 -7.08 7.26
CA PRO A 406 -15.87 -7.21 6.29
C PRO A 406 -15.71 -6.31 5.06
N GLU A 407 -15.17 -5.10 5.22
CA GLU A 407 -14.93 -4.14 4.16
C GLU A 407 -13.96 -4.69 3.10
N ASP A 408 -12.96 -5.46 3.53
CA ASP A 408 -11.98 -6.05 2.65
C ASP A 408 -12.55 -7.19 1.80
N ILE A 409 -13.44 -7.99 2.40
CA ILE A 409 -14.18 -9.04 1.68
C ILE A 409 -15.08 -8.39 0.62
N LEU A 410 -15.78 -7.30 0.98
CA LEU A 410 -16.60 -6.54 0.03
C LEU A 410 -15.77 -5.93 -1.09
N TYR A 411 -14.58 -5.41 -0.78
CA TYR A 411 -13.66 -4.87 -1.76
C TYR A 411 -13.19 -5.94 -2.75
N TYR A 412 -12.82 -7.13 -2.25
CA TYR A 412 -12.47 -8.27 -3.08
C TYR A 412 -13.64 -8.71 -3.98
N GLU A 413 -14.86 -8.81 -3.45
CA GLU A 413 -16.05 -9.15 -4.27
C GLU A 413 -16.35 -8.08 -5.33
N GLN A 414 -16.06 -6.80 -5.07
CA GLN A 414 -16.14 -5.75 -6.08
C GLN A 414 -15.12 -5.98 -7.20
N LEU A 415 -13.87 -6.33 -6.86
CA LEU A 415 -12.84 -6.64 -7.85
C LEU A 415 -13.22 -7.86 -8.69
N LYS A 416 -13.71 -8.92 -8.06
CA LYS A 416 -14.25 -10.10 -8.74
C LYS A 416 -15.41 -9.74 -9.68
N SER A 417 -16.33 -8.86 -9.26
CA SER A 417 -17.38 -8.37 -10.15
C SER A 417 -16.81 -7.65 -11.38
N ASN A 418 -15.75 -6.85 -11.19
CA ASN A 418 -15.05 -6.20 -12.30
C ASN A 418 -14.35 -7.22 -13.23
N VAL A 419 -13.76 -8.29 -12.67
CA VAL A 419 -13.20 -9.41 -13.42
C VAL A 419 -14.28 -10.03 -14.29
N ILE A 420 -15.46 -10.31 -13.74
CA ILE A 420 -16.56 -10.94 -14.47
C ILE A 420 -17.08 -10.03 -15.58
N GLN A 421 -17.28 -8.74 -15.30
CA GLN A 421 -17.86 -7.78 -16.25
C GLN A 421 -16.93 -7.39 -17.40
N HIS A 422 -15.61 -7.36 -17.16
CA HIS A 422 -14.64 -6.83 -18.12
C HIS A 422 -13.54 -7.84 -18.43
N ASP A 423 -13.34 -8.03 -19.73
CA ASP A 423 -12.30 -8.84 -20.31
C ASP A 423 -11.09 -7.95 -20.63
N LEU A 424 -9.92 -8.33 -20.13
CA LEU A 424 -8.66 -7.62 -20.37
C LEU A 424 -7.69 -8.54 -21.10
N LEU A 425 -6.89 -8.01 -22.04
CA LEU A 425 -5.80 -8.78 -22.67
C LEU A 425 -4.88 -9.43 -21.62
N VAL A 426 -4.61 -8.74 -20.51
CA VAL A 426 -3.76 -9.28 -19.44
C VAL A 426 -4.37 -10.49 -18.73
N ASP A 427 -5.67 -10.76 -18.86
CA ASP A 427 -6.28 -11.98 -18.34
C ASP A 427 -5.71 -13.20 -19.06
N SER A 428 -5.66 -13.16 -20.39
CA SER A 428 -5.07 -14.23 -21.20
C SER A 428 -3.58 -14.41 -20.90
N LEU A 429 -2.86 -13.33 -20.57
CA LEU A 429 -1.46 -13.42 -20.13
C LEU A 429 -1.33 -14.09 -18.75
N ILE A 430 -2.23 -13.80 -17.82
CA ILE A 430 -2.28 -14.46 -16.50
C ILE A 430 -2.62 -15.94 -16.66
N TYR A 431 -3.65 -16.27 -17.45
CA TYR A 431 -3.98 -17.66 -17.79
C TYR A 431 -2.79 -18.40 -18.39
N LYS A 432 -2.10 -17.77 -19.34
CA LYS A 432 -0.92 -18.36 -19.97
C LYS A 432 0.20 -18.58 -18.98
N ASP A 433 0.45 -17.61 -18.10
CA ASP A 433 1.52 -17.68 -17.13
C ASP A 433 1.30 -18.81 -16.13
N VAL A 434 0.10 -18.91 -15.52
CA VAL A 434 -0.25 -19.99 -14.59
C VAL A 434 -0.09 -21.36 -15.26
N LYS A 435 -0.62 -21.54 -16.49
CA LYS A 435 -0.48 -22.79 -17.25
C LYS A 435 0.96 -23.15 -17.62
N LEU A 436 1.84 -22.16 -17.79
CA LEU A 436 3.26 -22.40 -18.06
C LEU A 436 4.10 -22.66 -16.80
N THR A 437 3.62 -22.22 -15.65
CA THR A 437 4.38 -22.22 -14.39
C THR A 437 3.76 -23.19 -13.39
N ALA A 438 2.82 -22.73 -12.56
CA ALA A 438 2.22 -23.50 -11.48
C ALA A 438 1.59 -24.81 -11.95
N SER A 439 0.91 -24.84 -13.10
CA SER A 439 0.31 -26.08 -13.65
C SER A 439 1.34 -27.15 -14.02
N ASN A 440 2.56 -26.73 -14.36
CA ASN A 440 3.65 -27.64 -14.72
C ASN A 440 4.59 -27.93 -13.53
N ASP A 441 4.25 -27.44 -12.34
CA ASP A 441 5.05 -27.58 -11.13
C ASP A 441 4.44 -28.62 -10.20
N ASP A 442 5.27 -29.57 -9.76
CA ASP A 442 4.85 -30.69 -8.91
C ASP A 442 4.27 -30.26 -7.55
N TYR A 443 4.59 -29.05 -7.09
CA TYR A 443 4.14 -28.52 -5.80
C TYR A 443 2.94 -27.58 -5.94
N TYR A 444 2.83 -26.83 -7.03
CA TYR A 444 1.87 -25.73 -7.15
C TYR A 444 0.66 -25.99 -8.05
N PHE A 445 0.61 -27.11 -8.77
CA PHE A 445 -0.50 -27.42 -9.70
C PHE A 445 -1.90 -27.42 -9.02
N VAL A 446 -1.95 -27.69 -7.70
CA VAL A 446 -3.19 -27.69 -6.92
C VAL A 446 -3.78 -26.30 -6.69
N PHE A 447 -3.02 -25.23 -6.95
CA PHE A 447 -3.42 -23.85 -6.64
C PHE A 447 -3.87 -23.03 -7.84
N GLU A 448 -4.08 -23.65 -9.01
CA GLU A 448 -4.48 -22.92 -10.23
C GLU A 448 -5.67 -21.97 -10.01
N ASP A 449 -6.74 -22.46 -9.37
CA ASP A 449 -7.93 -21.66 -9.09
C ASP A 449 -7.61 -20.44 -8.22
N TYR A 450 -6.82 -20.63 -7.16
CA TYR A 450 -6.40 -19.55 -6.26
C TYR A 450 -5.56 -18.50 -6.99
N LEU A 451 -4.64 -18.94 -7.86
CA LEU A 451 -3.81 -18.04 -8.65
C LEU A 451 -4.66 -17.15 -9.56
N TYR A 452 -5.67 -17.71 -10.24
CA TYR A 452 -6.59 -16.90 -11.05
C TYR A 452 -7.40 -15.92 -10.21
N GLN A 453 -7.98 -16.41 -9.12
CA GLN A 453 -8.80 -15.60 -8.21
C GLN A 453 -8.04 -14.39 -7.65
N VAL A 454 -6.75 -14.54 -7.36
CA VAL A 454 -5.89 -13.46 -6.85
C VAL A 454 -5.39 -12.57 -7.97
N LEU A 455 -4.77 -13.14 -9.01
CA LEU A 455 -4.06 -12.36 -10.04
C LEU A 455 -5.03 -11.59 -10.94
N LEU A 456 -6.21 -12.17 -11.25
CA LEU A 456 -7.24 -11.47 -12.01
C LEU A 456 -7.77 -10.29 -11.18
N CYS A 457 -8.12 -10.47 -9.91
CA CYS A 457 -8.56 -9.37 -9.05
C CYS A 457 -7.46 -8.30 -8.91
N PHE A 458 -6.20 -8.72 -8.73
CA PHE A 458 -5.05 -7.83 -8.65
C PHE A 458 -4.91 -6.94 -9.89
N SER A 459 -5.18 -7.43 -11.10
CA SER A 459 -5.09 -6.62 -12.32
C SER A 459 -6.12 -5.49 -12.40
N ARG A 460 -7.23 -5.57 -11.62
CA ARG A 460 -8.30 -4.56 -11.57
C ARG A 460 -8.13 -3.55 -10.46
N ASP A 461 -7.26 -3.82 -9.50
CA ASP A 461 -7.13 -3.02 -8.30
C ASP A 461 -6.37 -1.72 -8.55
N THR A 462 -7.10 -0.60 -8.62
CA THR A 462 -6.51 0.73 -8.80
C THR A 462 -5.77 1.24 -7.56
N SER A 463 -5.98 0.67 -6.36
CA SER A 463 -5.23 1.06 -5.16
C SER A 463 -3.75 0.72 -5.26
N VAL A 464 -3.41 -0.33 -6.03
CA VAL A 464 -2.01 -0.68 -6.36
C VAL A 464 -1.28 0.49 -7.02
N LEU A 465 -1.96 1.39 -7.73
CA LEU A 465 -1.30 2.53 -8.40
C LEU A 465 -0.53 3.44 -7.43
N ASP A 466 -0.92 3.47 -6.15
CA ASP A 466 -0.29 4.30 -5.12
C ASP A 466 1.21 3.95 -4.94
N HIS A 467 1.61 2.69 -5.20
CA HIS A 467 3.02 2.29 -5.07
C HIS A 467 3.95 2.98 -6.07
N PHE A 468 3.42 3.43 -7.21
CA PHE A 468 4.21 4.16 -8.21
C PHE A 468 4.67 5.54 -7.70
N VAL A 469 4.16 6.04 -6.58
CA VAL A 469 4.61 7.29 -5.95
C VAL A 469 6.07 7.17 -5.48
N TYR A 470 6.46 6.00 -4.96
CA TYR A 470 7.80 5.71 -4.42
C TYR A 470 8.55 4.64 -5.23
N SER A 471 8.01 4.22 -6.38
CA SER A 471 8.70 3.40 -7.37
C SER A 471 9.42 4.25 -8.40
N SER A 472 10.57 3.75 -8.89
CA SER A 472 11.24 4.30 -10.08
C SER A 472 10.39 4.18 -11.35
N ALA A 473 9.46 3.22 -11.36
CA ALA A 473 8.59 2.94 -12.49
C ALA A 473 7.44 3.95 -12.62
N THR A 474 6.84 4.00 -13.80
CA THR A 474 5.63 4.77 -14.10
C THR A 474 4.53 3.85 -14.61
N PRO A 475 3.28 4.02 -14.15
CA PRO A 475 2.20 3.15 -14.59
C PRO A 475 1.93 3.32 -16.10
N PRO A 476 1.83 2.22 -16.85
CA PRO A 476 1.50 2.21 -18.27
C PRO A 476 0.15 2.87 -18.53
N LYS A 477 0.12 3.71 -19.56
CA LYS A 477 -1.11 4.38 -20.05
C LYS A 477 -1.52 3.80 -21.39
N SER A 478 -2.82 3.58 -21.55
CA SER A 478 -3.49 3.31 -22.81
C SER A 478 -4.46 4.45 -23.15
N TYR A 479 -4.94 4.49 -24.39
CA TYR A 479 -5.85 5.53 -24.87
C TYR A 479 -7.17 4.90 -25.31
N ILE A 480 -8.27 5.59 -25.01
CA ILE A 480 -9.58 5.21 -25.50
C ILE A 480 -9.57 5.19 -27.05
N ARG A 481 -10.22 4.19 -27.63
CA ARG A 481 -10.22 3.93 -29.08
C ARG A 481 -10.54 5.19 -29.88
N GLY A 482 -9.65 5.54 -30.83
CA GLY A 482 -9.80 6.72 -31.69
C GLY A 482 -9.32 8.05 -31.09
N LYS A 483 -8.73 8.04 -29.87
CA LYS A 483 -8.22 9.24 -29.16
C LYS A 483 -6.72 9.12 -28.82
N LEU A 484 -5.95 8.44 -29.68
CA LEU A 484 -4.53 8.19 -29.45
C LEU A 484 -3.74 9.51 -29.32
N GLY A 485 -2.94 9.62 -28.26
CA GLY A 485 -2.07 10.78 -28.02
C GLY A 485 -2.75 11.98 -27.36
N MET A 486 -4.05 11.89 -27.03
CA MET A 486 -4.75 12.92 -26.28
C MET A 486 -4.74 12.57 -24.78
N GLU A 487 -3.98 13.32 -23.98
CA GLU A 487 -3.79 13.03 -22.54
C GLU A 487 -5.09 12.93 -21.75
N GLU A 488 -6.12 13.71 -22.11
CA GLU A 488 -7.45 13.69 -21.48
C GLU A 488 -8.17 12.34 -21.61
N TYR A 489 -7.75 11.50 -22.57
CA TYR A 489 -8.31 10.18 -22.82
C TYR A 489 -7.34 9.05 -22.48
N ALA A 490 -6.24 9.37 -21.77
CA ALA A 490 -5.30 8.38 -21.27
C ALA A 490 -5.83 7.74 -19.99
N VAL A 491 -5.87 6.41 -19.97
CA VAL A 491 -6.27 5.59 -18.82
C VAL A 491 -5.12 4.65 -18.45
N PHE A 492 -4.97 4.31 -17.18
CA PHE A 492 -3.97 3.31 -16.77
C PHE A 492 -4.40 1.92 -17.25
N TYR A 493 -3.44 1.15 -17.77
CA TYR A 493 -3.70 -0.19 -18.27
C TYR A 493 -2.56 -1.17 -17.94
N PRO A 494 -2.83 -2.28 -17.24
CA PRO A 494 -4.12 -2.63 -16.61
C PRO A 494 -4.53 -1.61 -15.54
N PRO A 495 -5.76 -1.67 -15.00
CA PRO A 495 -6.20 -0.72 -13.97
C PRO A 495 -5.22 -0.56 -12.79
N ASN A 496 -4.50 -1.61 -12.41
CA ASN A 496 -3.47 -1.57 -11.36
C ASN A 496 -2.10 -1.03 -11.81
N GLY A 497 -1.90 -0.81 -13.11
CA GLY A 497 -0.63 -0.37 -13.70
C GLY A 497 0.46 -1.43 -13.82
N VAL A 498 0.17 -2.71 -13.58
CA VAL A 498 1.17 -3.79 -13.60
C VAL A 498 0.90 -4.72 -14.78
N ILE A 499 1.85 -4.83 -15.70
CA ILE A 499 1.79 -5.77 -16.82
C ILE A 499 2.40 -7.09 -16.36
N PRO A 500 1.65 -8.22 -16.40
CA PRO A 500 2.17 -9.52 -15.98
C PRO A 500 3.29 -9.98 -16.92
N PHE A 501 4.28 -10.66 -16.33
CA PHE A 501 5.43 -11.24 -17.02
C PHE A 501 5.49 -12.74 -16.77
N HIS A 502 6.39 -13.43 -17.48
CA HIS A 502 6.54 -14.88 -17.26
C HIS A 502 7.11 -15.19 -15.86
N GLY A 503 6.40 -15.98 -15.06
CA GLY A 503 6.74 -16.28 -13.67
C GLY A 503 6.07 -15.35 -12.66
N PHE A 504 5.12 -14.50 -13.07
CA PHE A 504 4.42 -13.60 -12.16
C PHE A 504 3.55 -14.34 -11.15
N SER A 505 2.92 -15.44 -11.58
CA SER A 505 2.15 -16.34 -10.72
C SER A 505 2.96 -16.91 -9.55
N MET A 506 4.27 -17.08 -9.72
CA MET A 506 5.17 -17.66 -8.72
C MET A 506 5.39 -16.74 -7.52
N TYR A 507 4.95 -15.48 -7.59
CA TYR A 507 4.92 -14.59 -6.42
C TYR A 507 3.73 -14.89 -5.50
N VAL A 508 2.67 -15.51 -6.01
CA VAL A 508 1.48 -15.88 -5.24
C VAL A 508 1.52 -17.33 -4.79
N ALA A 509 2.02 -18.24 -5.64
CA ALA A 509 1.91 -19.69 -5.42
C ALA A 509 2.37 -20.17 -4.02
N PRO A 510 3.50 -19.70 -3.44
CA PRO A 510 3.90 -20.10 -2.10
C PRO A 510 2.92 -19.63 -1.00
N LEU A 511 2.24 -18.50 -1.21
CA LEU A 511 1.29 -17.94 -0.25
C LEU A 511 0.02 -18.80 -0.15
N CYS A 512 -0.31 -19.58 -1.18
CA CYS A 512 -1.46 -20.48 -1.19
C CYS A 512 -1.35 -21.61 -0.15
N PHE A 513 -0.14 -21.95 0.30
CA PHE A 513 0.06 -22.87 1.42
C PHE A 513 -0.32 -22.27 2.78
N LEU A 514 -0.35 -20.93 2.89
CA LEU A 514 -0.61 -20.23 4.15
C LEU A 514 -2.04 -19.70 4.25
N TYR A 515 -2.66 -19.35 3.12
CA TYR A 515 -3.97 -18.72 3.08
C TYR A 515 -4.91 -19.47 2.12
N ASN A 516 -5.97 -20.01 2.69
CA ASN A 516 -7.01 -20.77 2.00
C ASN A 516 -8.25 -19.92 1.64
N GLU A 517 -8.34 -18.68 2.13
CA GLU A 517 -9.41 -17.75 1.76
C GLU A 517 -8.91 -16.79 0.66
N PRO A 518 -9.50 -16.79 -0.54
CA PRO A 518 -9.00 -15.99 -1.67
C PRO A 518 -8.94 -14.48 -1.39
N SER A 519 -9.90 -13.96 -0.62
CA SER A 519 -9.92 -12.55 -0.22
C SER A 519 -8.70 -12.19 0.63
N GLN A 520 -8.42 -12.98 1.67
CA GLN A 520 -7.25 -12.79 2.54
C GLN A 520 -5.94 -12.99 1.78
N LEU A 521 -5.84 -14.05 0.97
CA LEU A 521 -4.68 -14.33 0.12
C LEU A 521 -4.39 -13.15 -0.81
N TYR A 522 -5.42 -12.57 -1.44
CA TYR A 522 -5.28 -11.39 -2.28
C TYR A 522 -4.78 -10.17 -1.50
N GLN A 523 -5.30 -9.90 -0.29
CA GLN A 523 -4.80 -8.78 0.52
C GLN A 523 -3.31 -8.95 0.85
N ILE A 524 -2.92 -10.14 1.30
CA ILE A 524 -1.52 -10.47 1.63
C ILE A 524 -0.64 -10.25 0.41
N PHE A 525 -1.04 -10.79 -0.74
CA PHE A 525 -0.29 -10.62 -1.98
C PHE A 525 -0.18 -9.15 -2.38
N ARG A 526 -1.28 -8.38 -2.33
CA ARG A 526 -1.28 -6.95 -2.65
C ARG A 526 -0.27 -6.19 -1.79
N GLU A 527 -0.31 -6.39 -0.48
CA GLU A 527 0.60 -5.69 0.44
C GLU A 527 2.06 -6.10 0.26
N ILE A 528 2.36 -7.39 0.10
CA ILE A 528 3.73 -7.85 -0.19
C ILE A 528 4.21 -7.26 -1.51
N TYR A 529 3.34 -7.21 -2.52
CA TYR A 529 3.68 -6.70 -3.84
C TYR A 529 4.06 -5.21 -3.78
N VAL A 530 3.20 -4.36 -3.21
CA VAL A 530 3.41 -2.90 -3.19
C VAL A 530 4.56 -2.46 -2.28
N ARG A 531 4.99 -3.31 -1.33
CA ARG A 531 6.14 -3.01 -0.45
C ARG A 531 7.45 -3.56 -1.00
N TYR A 532 7.43 -4.77 -1.56
CA TYR A 532 8.63 -5.54 -1.85
C TYR A 532 8.72 -5.99 -3.31
N PHE A 533 7.75 -6.77 -3.81
CA PHE A 533 7.93 -7.45 -5.10
C PHE A 533 8.02 -6.52 -6.30
N PHE A 534 7.39 -5.34 -6.25
CA PHE A 534 7.51 -4.38 -7.36
C PHE A 534 8.97 -4.00 -7.65
N ARG A 535 9.84 -4.02 -6.62
CA ARG A 535 11.28 -3.68 -6.73
C ARG A 535 12.08 -4.74 -7.48
N LEU A 536 11.54 -5.96 -7.63
CA LEU A 536 12.20 -7.08 -8.29
C LEU A 536 12.14 -6.98 -9.82
N HIS A 537 11.22 -6.17 -10.35
CA HIS A 537 11.04 -5.95 -11.78
C HIS A 537 11.04 -4.45 -12.15
N SER A 538 11.72 -3.63 -11.33
CA SER A 538 11.93 -2.20 -11.54
C SER A 538 13.43 -1.88 -11.52
N ILE A 539 13.90 -1.06 -12.45
CA ILE A 539 15.29 -0.60 -12.52
C ILE A 539 15.45 0.60 -11.59
N SER A 540 16.05 0.38 -10.43
CA SER A 540 16.32 1.44 -9.46
C SER A 540 17.65 1.26 -8.74
N SER A 541 18.13 2.32 -8.12
CA SER A 541 19.28 2.35 -7.21
C SER A 541 18.92 1.92 -5.78
N HIS A 542 17.68 1.49 -5.54
CA HIS A 542 17.22 1.10 -4.22
C HIS A 542 18.01 -0.11 -3.67
N PRO A 543 18.45 -0.13 -2.40
CA PRO A 543 19.23 -1.24 -1.85
C PRO A 543 18.53 -2.60 -1.90
N SER A 544 17.20 -2.62 -1.74
CA SER A 544 16.38 -3.83 -1.87
C SER A 544 15.82 -4.07 -3.28
N GLY A 545 16.30 -3.32 -4.28
CA GLY A 545 15.91 -3.50 -5.68
C GLY A 545 16.76 -4.56 -6.37
N ILE A 546 16.23 -5.15 -7.44
CA ILE A 546 16.87 -6.24 -8.19
C ILE A 546 18.32 -5.95 -8.60
N VAL A 547 18.62 -4.72 -9.03
CA VAL A 547 19.97 -4.30 -9.44
C VAL A 547 20.96 -4.44 -8.28
N SER A 548 20.58 -3.92 -7.12
CA SER A 548 21.41 -3.96 -5.90
C SER A 548 21.53 -5.38 -5.36
N LEU A 549 20.47 -6.20 -5.46
CA LEU A 549 20.49 -7.59 -5.03
C LEU A 549 21.41 -8.46 -5.91
N CYS A 550 21.33 -8.33 -7.23
CA CYS A 550 22.25 -9.00 -8.15
C CYS A 550 23.71 -8.57 -7.91
N LEU A 551 23.95 -7.26 -7.78
CA LEU A 551 25.29 -6.75 -7.49
C LEU A 551 25.83 -7.24 -6.14
N LEU A 552 24.98 -7.30 -5.11
CA LEU A 552 25.33 -7.85 -3.80
C LEU A 552 25.74 -9.33 -3.93
N PHE A 553 24.92 -10.14 -4.59
CA PHE A 553 25.21 -11.55 -4.82
C PHE A 553 26.55 -11.75 -5.54
N GLU A 554 26.76 -11.09 -6.68
CA GLU A 554 28.01 -11.18 -7.45
C GLU A 554 29.22 -10.74 -6.63
N THR A 555 29.10 -9.65 -5.87
CA THR A 555 30.19 -9.11 -5.04
C THR A 555 30.56 -10.07 -3.92
N LEU A 556 29.57 -10.66 -3.24
CA LEU A 556 29.81 -11.64 -2.19
C LEU A 556 30.44 -12.91 -2.74
N LEU A 557 29.95 -13.42 -3.87
CA LEU A 557 30.47 -14.61 -4.52
C LEU A 557 31.92 -14.41 -4.98
N GLN A 558 32.22 -13.27 -5.62
CA GLN A 558 33.57 -12.93 -6.07
C GLN A 558 34.55 -12.78 -4.89
N THR A 559 34.09 -12.20 -3.77
CA THR A 559 34.94 -11.91 -2.61
C THR A 559 35.19 -13.16 -1.75
N HIS A 560 34.17 -13.97 -1.51
CA HIS A 560 34.23 -15.07 -0.53
C HIS A 560 34.39 -16.44 -1.17
N LEU A 561 33.96 -16.63 -2.42
CA LEU A 561 34.07 -17.89 -3.15
C LEU A 561 34.66 -17.67 -4.56
N PRO A 562 35.84 -17.03 -4.68
CA PRO A 562 36.41 -16.66 -5.98
C PRO A 562 36.63 -17.87 -6.91
N GLN A 563 36.99 -19.04 -6.37
CA GLN A 563 37.17 -20.25 -7.17
C GLN A 563 35.86 -20.72 -7.83
N LEU A 564 34.76 -20.68 -7.08
CA LEU A 564 33.43 -21.01 -7.61
C LEU A 564 33.02 -19.98 -8.67
N PHE A 565 33.25 -18.70 -8.40
CA PHE A 565 33.00 -17.62 -9.36
C PHE A 565 33.72 -17.86 -10.69
N TYR A 566 35.02 -18.16 -10.66
CA TYR A 566 35.80 -18.45 -11.88
C TYR A 566 35.31 -19.72 -12.58
N HIS A 567 35.01 -20.78 -11.85
CA HIS A 567 34.50 -22.02 -12.42
C HIS A 567 33.16 -21.81 -13.15
N LEU A 568 32.21 -21.13 -12.50
CA LEU A 568 30.91 -20.79 -13.08
C LEU A 568 31.07 -20.00 -14.38
N ARG A 569 31.98 -19.03 -14.39
CA ARG A 569 32.32 -18.26 -15.60
C ARG A 569 32.95 -19.12 -16.70
N GLU A 570 33.85 -20.04 -16.36
CA GLU A 570 34.50 -20.95 -17.32
C GLU A 570 33.49 -21.86 -18.03
N ILE A 571 32.48 -22.36 -17.31
CA ILE A 571 31.43 -23.22 -17.89
C ILE A 571 30.29 -22.42 -18.55
N GLY A 572 30.38 -21.09 -18.58
CA GLY A 572 29.37 -20.20 -19.16
C GLY A 572 28.11 -20.03 -18.31
N ALA A 573 28.09 -20.54 -17.08
CA ALA A 573 27.04 -20.32 -16.09
C ALA A 573 27.34 -19.02 -15.33
N GLN A 574 27.13 -17.88 -15.98
CA GLN A 574 27.46 -16.60 -15.36
C GLN A 574 26.65 -16.40 -14.06
N PRO A 575 27.33 -16.02 -12.95
CA PRO A 575 26.70 -15.92 -11.63
C PRO A 575 25.66 -14.81 -11.56
#